data_AF-A0A2R6XFC0-F1
#
_entry.id   AF-A0A2R6XFC0-F1
#
_cell.length_a   1.000
_cell.length_b   1.000
_cell.length_c   1.000
_cell.angle_alpha   90.00
_cell.angle_beta   90.00
_cell.angle_gamma   90.00
#
_symmetry.space_group_name_H-M   'P 1'
#
loop_
_entity.id
_entity.type
_entity.pdbx_description
1 polymer ?
#
loop_
_entity_poly.entity_id
_entity_poly.type
_entity_poly.pdbx_seq_one_letter_code
_entity_poly.pdbx_strand_id
1 'polypeptide(L)'
;MQGMVLLTLSAAVLALKPPRCNANELCTPASTGQLAVFYLFLYLVALGTGGIKPCVSSFGANQFDHNHDQEQARKTSFFNWFYFSINVGALISASALVYIQEHVG
;
A
#
# COMPACT_ATOMS: atom_id res chain seq x y z
N MET A 1 1.00 9.21 -4.04
CA MET A 1 2.12 9.24 -3.07
C MET A 1 1.80 9.94 -1.75
N GLN A 2 0.65 10.64 -1.60
CA GLN A 2 0.33 11.41 -0.39
C GLN A 2 -0.22 10.57 0.80
N GLY A 3 -0.84 9.40 0.54
CA GLY A 3 -1.44 8.57 1.59
C GLY A 3 -0.44 7.86 2.52
N MET A 4 0.76 7.51 2.01
CA MET A 4 1.79 6.87 2.83
C MET A 4 2.43 7.85 3.82
N VAL A 5 2.57 9.12 3.42
CA VAL A 5 3.12 10.20 4.27
C VAL A 5 2.22 10.44 5.49
N LEU A 6 0.91 10.49 5.28
CA LEU A 6 -0.10 10.65 6.34
C LEU A 6 -0.12 9.48 7.32
N LEU A 7 0.00 8.25 6.83
CA LEU A 7 0.13 7.05 7.69
C LEU A 7 1.42 7.08 8.54
N THR A 8 2.56 7.41 7.94
CA THR A 8 3.82 7.54 8.70
C THR A 8 3.77 8.66 9.73
N LEU A 9 3.10 9.78 9.44
CA LEU A 9 2.87 10.86 10.40
C LEU A 9 1.96 10.41 11.56
N SER A 10 0.90 9.65 11.27
CA SER A 10 0.02 9.11 12.30
C SER A 10 0.71 8.07 13.20
N ALA A 11 1.67 7.31 12.66
CA ALA A 11 2.50 6.37 13.42
C ALA A 11 3.64 7.05 14.20
N ALA A 12 4.11 8.22 13.75
CA ALA A 12 5.14 9.01 14.41
C ALA A 12 4.59 9.89 15.55
N VAL A 13 3.31 10.26 15.51
CA VAL A 13 2.66 10.98 16.60
C VAL A 13 2.38 10.02 17.76
N LEU A 14 3.25 10.08 18.78
CA LEU A 14 3.17 9.31 20.03
C LEU A 14 1.81 9.43 20.74
N ALA A 15 1.01 10.46 20.42
CA ALA A 15 -0.33 10.66 20.95
C ALA A 15 -1.41 9.72 20.36
N LEU A 16 -1.15 9.08 19.21
CA LEU A 16 -2.09 8.13 18.58
C LEU A 16 -1.75 6.66 18.87
N LYS A 17 -0.56 6.38 19.40
CA LYS A 17 -0.16 5.04 19.83
C LYS A 17 -0.59 4.84 21.30
N PRO A 18 -1.26 3.73 21.66
CA PRO A 18 -1.43 3.39 23.06
C PRO A 18 -0.05 3.23 23.72
N PRO A 19 0.10 3.59 25.01
CA PRO A 19 1.38 3.50 25.70
C PRO A 19 1.97 2.08 25.62
N ARG A 20 3.31 2.00 25.52
CA ARG A 20 4.02 0.72 25.46
C ARG A 20 3.63 -0.11 26.68
N CYS A 21 3.06 -1.28 26.43
CA CYS A 21 2.63 -2.19 27.48
C CYS A 21 3.63 -3.34 27.60
N ASN A 22 4.09 -3.60 28.83
CA ASN A 22 4.90 -4.78 29.13
C ASN A 22 3.99 -5.97 29.41
N ALA A 23 4.45 -7.19 29.09
CA ALA A 23 3.66 -8.42 29.23
C ALA A 23 3.15 -8.72 30.66
N ASN A 24 3.64 -8.00 31.67
CA ASN A 24 3.25 -8.14 33.08
C ASN A 24 2.24 -7.06 33.58
N GLU A 25 1.72 -6.18 32.71
CA GLU A 25 0.73 -5.16 33.09
C GLU A 25 -0.58 -5.26 32.28
N LEU A 26 -1.68 -4.83 32.90
CA LEU A 26 -3.00 -4.76 32.27
C LEU A 26 -3.02 -3.58 31.27
N CYS A 27 -2.85 -3.86 29.99
CA CYS A 27 -2.78 -2.84 28.96
C CYS A 27 -4.11 -2.08 28.81
N THR A 28 -4.06 -0.74 28.84
CA THR A 28 -5.20 0.09 28.47
C THR A 28 -5.44 0.02 26.96
N PRO A 29 -6.67 -0.30 26.50
CA PRO A 29 -7.00 -0.34 25.08
C PRO A 29 -6.92 1.06 24.45
N ALA A 30 -6.76 1.11 23.13
CA ALA A 30 -6.77 2.37 22.38
C ALA A 30 -8.09 3.12 22.60
N SER A 31 -8.01 4.45 22.69
CA SER A 31 -9.21 5.28 22.89
C SER A 31 -10.04 5.35 21.60
N THR A 32 -11.34 5.64 21.71
CA THR A 32 -12.26 5.77 20.57
C THR A 32 -11.75 6.76 19.51
N GLY A 33 -11.10 7.85 19.94
CA GLY A 33 -10.51 8.83 19.03
C GLY A 33 -9.31 8.29 18.25
N GLN A 34 -8.43 7.52 18.91
CA GLN A 34 -7.29 6.87 18.25
C GLN A 34 -7.76 5.85 17.21
N LEU A 35 -8.80 5.06 17.55
CA LEU A 35 -9.38 4.07 16.65
C LEU A 35 -10.08 4.73 15.43
N ALA A 36 -10.81 5.82 15.65
CA ALA A 36 -11.48 6.55 14.57
C ALA A 36 -10.47 7.13 13.56
N VAL A 37 -9.39 7.73 14.05
CA VAL A 37 -8.33 8.27 13.18
C VAL A 37 -7.60 7.14 12.43
N PHE A 38 -7.34 6.01 13.09
CA PHE A 38 -6.77 4.83 12.44
C PHE A 38 -7.64 4.34 11.28
N TYR A 39 -8.95 4.16 11.49
CA TYR A 39 -9.86 3.74 10.43
C TYR A 39 -9.98 4.76 9.30
N LEU A 40 -9.96 6.06 9.61
CA LEU A 40 -9.94 7.11 8.58
C LEU A 40 -8.74 6.94 7.65
N PHE A 41 -7.54 6.73 8.20
CA PHE A 41 -6.35 6.52 7.38
C PHE A 41 -6.41 5.23 6.56
N LEU A 42 -6.94 4.13 7.13
CA LEU A 42 -7.16 2.90 6.38
C LEU A 42 -8.09 3.11 5.18
N TYR A 43 -9.20 3.84 5.37
CA TYR A 43 -10.12 4.14 4.28
C TYR A 43 -9.51 5.04 3.21
N LEU A 44 -8.71 6.05 3.59
CA LEU A 44 -7.99 6.90 2.64
C LEU A 44 -7.00 6.09 1.79
N VAL A 45 -6.32 5.11 2.39
CA VAL A 45 -5.41 4.20 1.67
C VAL A 45 -6.18 3.27 0.75
N ALA A 46 -7.30 2.71 1.20
CA ALA A 46 -8.17 1.87 0.37
C ALA A 46 -8.71 2.64 -0.85
N LEU A 47 -9.18 3.88 -0.65
CA LEU A 47 -9.62 4.75 -1.74
C LEU A 47 -8.49 5.10 -2.71
N GLY A 48 -7.32 5.48 -2.20
CA GLY A 48 -6.17 5.82 -3.03
C GLY A 48 -5.67 4.65 -3.87
N THR A 49 -5.57 3.46 -3.27
CA THR A 49 -5.14 2.24 -3.97
C THR A 49 -6.17 1.76 -4.98
N GLY A 50 -7.46 1.85 -4.64
CA GLY A 50 -8.58 1.50 -5.52
C GLY A 50 -8.71 2.42 -6.74
N GLY A 51 -8.43 3.72 -6.60
CA GLY A 51 -8.50 4.68 -7.71
C GLY A 51 -7.32 4.67 -8.66
N ILE A 52 -6.09 4.41 -8.17
CA ILE A 52 -4.87 4.46 -9.00
C ILE A 52 -4.75 3.25 -9.92
N LYS A 53 -5.04 2.05 -9.40
CA LYS A 53 -4.90 0.77 -10.13
C LYS A 53 -5.63 0.74 -11.50
N PRO A 54 -6.92 1.13 -11.60
CA PRO A 54 -7.62 1.11 -12.89
C PRO A 54 -7.09 2.17 -13.86
N CYS A 55 -6.76 3.37 -13.37
CA CYS A 55 -6.27 4.46 -14.22
C CYS A 55 -4.94 4.12 -14.90
N VAL A 56 -3.97 3.57 -14.16
CA VAL A 56 -2.65 3.24 -14.72
C VAL A 56 -2.75 2.15 -15.80
N SER A 57 -3.57 1.13 -15.57
CA SER A 57 -3.76 0.06 -16.55
C SER A 57 -4.50 0.54 -17.81
N SER A 58 -5.49 1.41 -17.66
CA SER A 58 -6.24 1.99 -18.77
C SER A 58 -5.38 2.96 -19.60
N PHE A 59 -4.61 3.84 -18.96
CA PHE A 59 -3.65 4.71 -19.65
C PHE A 59 -2.56 3.90 -20.36
N GLY A 60 -2.01 2.86 -19.71
CA GLY A 60 -1.02 1.98 -20.33
C GLY A 60 -1.57 1.22 -21.54
N ALA A 61 -2.82 0.76 -21.47
CA ALA A 61 -3.49 0.08 -22.58
C ALA A 61 -3.83 1.01 -23.75
N ASN A 62 -4.09 2.30 -23.48
CA ASN A 62 -4.44 3.30 -24.48
C ASN A 62 -3.23 3.78 -25.32
N GLN A 63 -2.00 3.42 -24.93
CA GLN A 63 -0.80 3.75 -25.70
C GLN A 63 -0.52 2.82 -26.89
N PHE A 64 -1.29 1.74 -27.06
CA PHE A 64 -1.10 0.76 -28.14
C PHE A 64 -2.33 0.75 -29.05
N ASP A 65 -2.15 1.04 -30.33
CA ASP A 65 -3.22 0.96 -31.33
C ASP A 65 -3.57 -0.52 -31.62
N HIS A 66 -4.85 -0.78 -31.90
CA HIS A 66 -5.37 -2.15 -32.10
C HIS A 66 -5.25 -2.62 -33.55
N ASN A 67 -4.84 -1.74 -34.47
CA ASN A 67 -4.82 -2.01 -35.91
C ASN A 67 -3.47 -2.53 -36.46
N HIS A 68 -2.45 -2.72 -35.62
CA HIS A 68 -1.15 -3.27 -36.03
C HIS A 68 -0.75 -4.47 -35.17
N ASP A 69 -0.56 -5.63 -35.80
CA ASP A 69 -0.15 -6.88 -35.12
C ASP A 69 1.16 -6.72 -34.30
N GLN A 70 2.07 -5.86 -34.74
CA GLN A 70 3.30 -5.56 -34.00
C GLN A 70 3.06 -4.77 -32.69
N GLU A 71 2.08 -3.87 -32.65
CA GLU A 71 1.75 -3.12 -31.43
C GLU A 71 1.01 -3.99 -30.42
N GLN A 72 0.21 -4.95 -30.90
CA GLN A 72 -0.46 -5.92 -30.03
C GLN A 72 0.54 -6.84 -29.30
N ALA A 73 1.60 -7.29 -29.98
CA ALA A 73 2.68 -8.06 -29.35
C ALA A 73 3.42 -7.24 -28.27
N ARG A 74 3.67 -5.95 -28.53
CA ARG A 74 4.30 -5.03 -27.57
C ARG A 74 3.40 -4.77 -26.35
N LYS A 75 2.09 -4.64 -26.55
CA LYS A 75 1.09 -4.50 -25.47
C LYS A 75 1.11 -5.71 -24.53
N THR A 76 1.12 -6.93 -25.08
CA THR A 76 1.20 -8.16 -24.26
C THR A 76 2.52 -8.23 -23.48
N SER A 77 3.64 -7.89 -24.11
CA SER A 77 4.93 -7.85 -23.41
C SER A 77 4.97 -6.81 -22.28
N PHE A 78 4.34 -5.64 -22.46
CA PHE A 78 4.22 -4.61 -21.43
C PHE A 78 3.42 -5.13 -20.22
N PHE A 79 2.24 -5.72 -20.46
CA PHE A 79 1.44 -6.27 -19.37
C PHE A 79 2.14 -7.44 -18.66
N ASN A 80 2.84 -8.31 -19.38
CA ASN A 80 3.63 -9.38 -18.77
C ASN A 80 4.69 -8.83 -17.81
N TRP A 81 5.47 -7.82 -18.23
CA TRP A 81 6.45 -7.19 -17.35
C TRP A 81 5.79 -6.45 -16.19
N PHE A 82 4.67 -5.78 -16.43
CA PHE A 82 3.89 -5.11 -15.39
C PHE A 82 3.42 -6.07 -14.30
N TYR A 83 2.84 -7.22 -14.67
CA TYR A 83 2.43 -8.24 -13.71
C TYR A 83 3.61 -8.91 -13.02
N PHE A 84 4.72 -9.14 -13.72
CA PHE A 84 5.94 -9.64 -13.11
C PHE A 84 6.44 -8.70 -12.00
N SER A 85 6.55 -7.40 -12.27
CA SER A 85 6.92 -6.39 -11.28
C SER A 85 5.98 -6.35 -10.07
N ILE A 86 4.67 -6.50 -10.29
CA ILE A 86 3.69 -6.56 -9.19
C ILE A 86 3.95 -7.76 -8.29
N ASN A 87 4.19 -8.94 -8.86
CA ASN A 87 4.45 -10.16 -8.10
C ASN A 87 5.77 -10.06 -7.33
N VAL A 88 6.83 -9.53 -7.95
CA VAL A 88 8.11 -9.28 -7.27
C VAL A 88 7.93 -8.27 -6.13
N GLY A 89 7.22 -7.17 -6.36
CA GLY A 89 6.91 -6.19 -5.33
C GLY A 89 6.12 -6.80 -4.17
N ALA A 90 5.15 -7.68 -4.44
CA ALA A 90 4.40 -8.40 -3.41
C ALA A 90 5.31 -9.33 -2.59
N LEU A 91 6.23 -10.07 -3.23
CA LEU A 91 7.20 -10.92 -2.55
C LEU A 91 8.12 -10.11 -1.63
N ILE A 92 8.65 -8.97 -2.10
CA ILE A 92 9.47 -8.08 -1.29
C ILE A 92 8.67 -7.51 -0.12
N SER A 93 7.42 -7.11 -0.35
CA SER A 93 6.54 -6.60 0.69
C SER A 93 6.21 -7.65 1.76
N ALA A 94 6.06 -8.92 1.37
CA ALA A 94 5.76 -10.01 2.30
C ALA A 94 7.01 -10.50 3.06
N SER A 95 8.20 -10.25 2.54
CA SER A 95 9.46 -10.70 3.14
C SER A 95 10.21 -9.57 3.83
N ALA A 96 10.84 -8.68 3.06
CA ALA A 96 11.70 -7.63 3.58
C ALA A 96 10.95 -6.61 4.44
N LEU A 97 9.75 -6.18 4.02
CA LEU A 97 8.96 -5.23 4.81
C LEU A 97 8.49 -5.84 6.14
N VAL A 98 8.07 -7.09 6.15
CA VAL A 98 7.68 -7.81 7.38
C VAL A 98 8.90 -7.97 8.30
N TYR A 99 10.04 -8.37 7.73
CA TYR A 99 11.29 -8.49 8.49
C TYR A 99 11.67 -7.18 9.19
N ILE A 100 11.61 -6.05 8.47
CA ILE A 100 11.90 -4.72 9.04
C ILE A 100 10.90 -4.37 10.15
N GLN A 101 9.60 -4.59 9.92
CA GLN A 101 8.57 -4.29 10.92
C GLN A 101 8.73 -5.11 12.21
N GLU A 102 9.19 -6.35 12.11
CA GLU A 102 9.31 -7.26 13.25
C GLU A 102 10.65 -7.12 14.00
N HIS A 103 11.74 -6.81 13.31
CA HIS A 103 13.08 -6.79 13.91
C HIS A 103 13.61 -5.38 14.21
N VAL A 104 13.09 -4.35 13.53
CA VAL A 104 13.58 -2.95 13.64
C VAL A 104 12.50 -2.00 14.16
N GLY A 105 11.22 -2.37 14.07
CA GLY A 105 10.04 -1.56 14.41
C GLY A 105 9.60 -1.60 15.87
#